data_AF-N9AMG0-F1
#
_entry.id   AF-N9AMG0-F1
#
_cell.length_a   1.000
_cell.length_b   1.000
_cell.length_c   1.000
_cell.angle_alpha   90.00
_cell.angle_beta   90.00
_cell.angle_gamma   90.00
#
_symmetry.space_group_name_H-M   'P 1'
#
loop_
_entity.id
_entity.type
_entity.pdbx_description
1 polymer ?
#
loop_
_entity_poly.entity_id
_entity_poly.type
_entity_poly.pdbx_seq_one_letter_code
_entity_poly.pdbx_strand_id
1 'polypeptide(L)' 'MIEMKKLRLTKKEVCYMLSIKQDKLIKLINNDEKFPRPIKDGTNRQSAVYFDAKAVELWWYNKTNQSITQ' A
#
# COMPACT_ATOMS: atom_id res chain seq x y z
N MET A 1 -10.81 -22.30 8.52
CA MET A 1 -11.11 -21.34 7.44
C MET A 1 -9.83 -20.57 7.17
N ILE A 2 -9.10 -20.89 6.10
CA ILE A 2 -7.87 -20.14 5.75
C ILE A 2 -8.33 -18.91 4.98
N GLU A 3 -8.17 -17.74 5.56
CA GLU A 3 -8.49 -16.48 4.89
C GLU A 3 -7.47 -16.26 3.76
N MET A 4 -7.92 -16.38 2.51
CA MET A 4 -7.06 -16.15 1.34
C MET A 4 -6.87 -14.66 1.13
N LYS A 5 -5.77 -14.11 1.66
CA LYS A 5 -5.34 -12.74 1.36
C LYS A 5 -4.69 -12.68 -0.02
N LYS A 6 -5.07 -11.67 -0.80
CA LYS A 6 -4.39 -11.34 -2.06
C LYS A 6 -2.95 -10.91 -1.78
N LEU A 7 -2.00 -11.42 -2.55
CA LEU A 7 -0.59 -11.03 -2.44
C LEU A 7 -0.31 -9.67 -3.09
N ARG A 8 -1.08 -9.33 -4.13
CA ARG A 8 -0.96 -8.09 -4.90
C ARG A 8 -2.25 -7.29 -4.79
N LEU A 9 -2.14 -6.00 -4.45
CA LEU A 9 -3.25 -5.08 -4.31
C LEU A 9 -3.17 -3.98 -5.37
N THR A 10 -4.29 -3.65 -5.98
CA THR A 10 -4.43 -2.46 -6.80
C THR A 10 -4.49 -1.20 -5.93
N LYS A 11 -4.30 -0.01 -6.54
CA LYS A 11 -4.48 1.28 -5.84
C LYS A 11 -5.82 1.38 -5.11
N LYS A 12 -6.91 0.91 -5.73
CA LYS A 12 -8.25 0.93 -5.15
C LYS A 12 -8.34 0.06 -3.90
N GLU A 13 -7.74 -1.14 -3.95
CA GLU A 13 -7.72 -2.06 -2.81
C GLU A 13 -6.85 -1.52 -1.67
N VAL A 14 -5.71 -0.90 -1.96
CA VAL A 14 -4.88 -0.23 -0.93
C VAL A 14 -5.64 0.92 -0.28
N CYS A 15 -6.33 1.75 -1.07
CA CYS A 15 -7.20 2.81 -0.55
C CYS A 15 -8.27 2.25 0.39
N TYR A 16 -8.93 1.14 0.00
CA TYR A 16 -9.94 0.49 0.81
C TYR A 16 -9.34 -0.09 2.11
N MET A 17 -8.23 -0.81 2.00
CA MET A 17 -7.53 -1.44 3.13
C MET A 17 -7.09 -0.42 4.19
N LEU A 18 -6.58 0.73 3.76
CA LEU A 18 -6.15 1.81 4.65
C LEU A 18 -7.28 2.80 4.99
N SER A 19 -8.48 2.59 4.45
CA SER A 19 -9.63 3.50 4.56
C SER A 19 -9.28 4.97 4.22
N ILE A 20 -8.55 5.18 3.12
CA ILE A 20 -8.15 6.51 2.63
C ILE A 20 -8.61 6.76 1.20
N LYS A 21 -8.67 8.04 0.81
CA LYS A 21 -8.90 8.46 -0.58
C LYS A 21 -7.62 8.39 -1.40
N GLN A 22 -7.78 8.27 -2.72
CA GLN A 22 -6.68 8.17 -3.68
C GLN A 22 -5.69 9.34 -3.60
N ASP A 23 -6.14 10.57 -3.37
CA ASP A 23 -5.25 11.73 -3.22
C ASP A 23 -4.31 11.60 -2.02
N LYS A 24 -4.82 11.05 -0.91
CA LYS A 24 -4.02 10.78 0.28
C LYS A 24 -3.03 9.65 0.04
N LEU A 25 -3.42 8.62 -0.71
CA LEU A 25 -2.52 7.54 -1.12
C LEU A 25 -1.37 8.08 -2.01
N ILE A 26 -1.65 8.97 -2.96
CA ILE A 26 -0.62 9.59 -3.81
C ILE A 26 0.35 10.43 -2.96
N LYS A 27 -0.18 11.25 -2.04
CA LYS A 27 0.66 12.01 -1.11
C LYS A 27 1.53 11.10 -0.24
N LEU A 28 1.01 9.98 0.24
CA LEU A 28 1.79 9.00 1.00
C LEU A 28 2.93 8.41 0.16
N ILE A 29 2.67 7.97 -1.07
CA ILE A 29 3.70 7.40 -1.96
C ILE A 29 4.82 8.41 -2.26
N ASN A 30 4.49 9.70 -2.35
CA ASN A 30 5.45 10.75 -2.68
C ASN A 30 6.21 11.27 -1.45
N ASN A 31 5.55 11.39 -0.30
CA ASN A 31 6.10 12.04 0.89
C ASN A 31 6.69 11.07 1.91
N ASP A 32 6.25 9.80 1.92
CA ASP A 32 6.73 8.79 2.86
C ASP A 32 7.61 7.78 2.12
N GLU A 33 8.92 7.94 2.27
CA GLU A 33 9.93 7.06 1.66
C GLU A 33 9.82 5.60 2.12
N LYS A 34 9.23 5.36 3.29
CA LYS A 34 9.02 4.00 3.83
C LYS A 34 7.73 3.37 3.30
N PHE A 35 6.88 4.12 2.61
CA PHE A 35 5.65 3.59 2.04
C PHE A 35 5.95 2.64 0.87
N PRO A 36 5.29 1.47 0.76
CA PRO A 36 5.54 0.52 -0.31
C PRO A 36 5.29 1.13 -1.69
N ARG A 37 6.28 1.03 -2.58
CA ARG A 37 6.15 1.55 -3.94
C ARG A 37 5.36 0.59 -4.84
N PRO A 38 4.53 1.12 -5.74
CA PRO A 38 3.83 0.29 -6.71
C PRO A 38 4.81 -0.39 -7.67
N ILE A 39 4.64 -1.69 -7.86
CA ILE A 39 5.34 -2.52 -8.82
C ILE A 39 4.56 -2.46 -10.13
N LYS A 40 5.24 -2.07 -11.21
CA LYS A 40 4.65 -1.98 -12.55
C LYS A 40 4.86 -3.31 -13.27
N ASP A 41 3.77 -3.91 -13.77
CA ASP A 41 3.81 -5.23 -14.42
C ASP A 41 4.26 -5.16 -15.90
N GLY A 42 4.66 -3.98 -16.39
CA GLY A 42 5.16 -3.81 -17.75
C GLY A 42 5.75 -2.43 -18.05
N THR A 43 6.33 -2.28 -19.23
CA THR A 43 7.00 -1.05 -19.66
C THR A 43 6.02 0.01 -20.18
N ASN A 44 4.86 -0.38 -20.71
CA ASN A 44 3.87 0.53 -21.29
C ASN A 44 3.26 1.47 -20.23
N ARG A 45 2.87 2.69 -20.63
CA ARG A 45 2.22 3.69 -19.75
C ARG A 45 0.90 3.20 -19.16
N GLN A 46 0.20 2.32 -19.88
CA GLN A 46 -1.08 1.73 -19.47
C GLN A 46 -0.94 0.45 -18.62
N SER A 47 0.29 0.00 -18.32
CA SER A 47 0.48 -1.21 -17.53
C SER A 47 -0.08 -1.06 -16.12
N ALA A 48 -0.73 -2.11 -15.64
CA ALA A 48 -1.25 -2.17 -14.28
C ALA A 48 -0.11 -2.05 -13.26
N VAL A 49 -0.43 -1.41 -12.14
CA VAL A 49 0.47 -1.26 -11.00
C VAL A 49 -0.13 -1.89 -9.76
N TYR A 50 0.69 -2.64 -9.05
CA TYR A 50 0.28 -3.40 -7.88
C TYR A 50 1.17 -3.08 -6.68
N PHE A 51 0.62 -3.21 -5.48
CA PHE A 51 1.34 -3.11 -4.23
C PHE A 51 1.43 -4.50 -3.61
N ASP A 52 2.53 -4.78 -2.92
CA ASP A 52 2.64 -5.97 -2.10
C ASP A 52 1.77 -5.79 -0.84
N ALA A 53 0.81 -6.70 -0.64
CA ALA A 53 -0.12 -6.62 0.47
C ALA A 53 0.58 -6.67 1.84
N LYS A 54 1.58 -7.53 1.99
CA LYS A 54 2.33 -7.71 3.24
C LYS A 54 3.17 -6.48 3.55
N ALA A 55 3.75 -5.85 2.54
CA ALA A 55 4.49 -4.61 2.71
C ALA A 55 3.60 -3.47 3.21
N VAL A 56 2.36 -3.35 2.68
CA VAL A 56 1.39 -2.32 3.13
C VAL A 56 0.96 -2.57 4.57
N GLU A 57 0.68 -3.82 4.93
CA GLU A 57 0.35 -4.20 6.32
C GLU A 57 1.50 -3.90 7.28
N LEU A 58 2.73 -4.28 6.93
CA LEU A 58 3.92 -4.03 7.75
C LEU A 58 4.18 -2.54 7.94
N TRP A 59 4.04 -1.73 6.88
CA TRP A 59 4.16 -0.28 6.98
C TRP A 59 3.12 0.31 7.95
N TRP A 60 1.86 -0.14 7.86
CA TRP A 60 0.81 0.33 8.76
C TRP A 60 1.12 -0.02 10.22
N TYR A 61 1.50 -1.28 10.48
CA TYR A 61 1.87 -1.74 11.82
C TYR A 61 3.05 -0.94 12.40
N ASN A 62 4.09 -0.69 11.61
CA ASN A 62 5.23 0.11 12.03
C ASN A 62 4.82 1.56 12.33
N LYS A 63 3.92 2.14 11.55
CA LYS A 63 3.40 3.49 11.75
C LYS A 63 2.57 3.59 13.04
N THR A 64 1.71 2.61 13.31
CA THR A 64 0.92 2.58 14.55
C THR A 64 1.80 2.36 15.78
N ASN A 65 2.83 1.51 15.69
CA ASN A 65 3.70 1.25 16.85
C ASN A 65 4.67 2.40 17.15
N GLN A 66 5.10 3.15 16.14
CA GLN A 66 5.81 4.41 16.37
C GLN A 66 4.95 5.42 17.15
N SER A 67 3.62 5.29 17.09
CA SER A 67 2.70 6.14 17.86
C SER A 67 2.54 5.69 19.31
N ILE A 68 2.93 4.45 19.65
CA ILE A 68 2.77 3.84 20.99
C ILE A 68 4.05 4.03 21.85
N THR A 69 5.15 4.50 21.26
CA THR A 69 6.44 4.70 21.96
C THR A 69 6.68 6.17 22.35
N GLN A 70 5.64 7.01 22.45
CA GLN A 70 5.72 8.38 22.98
C GLN A 70 4.88 8.55 24.23
#